data_AF-A0A1F7VFP7-F1
#
_entry.id   AF-A0A1F7VFP7-F1
#
_cell.length_a   1.000
_cell.length_b   1.000
_cell.length_c   1.000
_cell.angle_alpha   90.00
_cell.angle_beta   90.00
_cell.angle_gamma   90.00
#
_symmetry.space_group_name_H-M   'P 1'
#
loop_
_entity.id
_entity.type
_entity.pdbx_description
1 polymer ?
#
loop_
_entity_poly.entity_id
_entity_poly.type
_entity_poly.pdbx_seq_one_letter_code
_entity_poly.pdbx_strand_id
1 'polypeptide(L)' 'MNDRRYWLFGLRIAGDFGITLALPVVILAYLGKRLDARFDTAPWLLITGFVLAAFTSGMLIYRKAKRYGKEYQQLK' A
#
# COMPACT_ATOMS: atom_id res chain seq x y z
N MET A 1 2.07 31.32 -8.31
CA MET A 1 1.29 30.87 -7.13
C MET A 1 0.84 29.40 -7.20
N ASN A 2 1.07 28.65 -8.29
CA ASN A 2 0.57 27.27 -8.45
C ASN A 2 1.51 26.18 -7.88
N ASP A 3 2.80 26.47 -7.73
CA ASP A 3 3.83 25.48 -7.32
C ASP A 3 3.58 24.84 -5.96
N ARG A 4 3.10 25.62 -4.97
CA ARG A 4 2.79 25.11 -3.64
C ARG A 4 1.71 24.02 -3.68
N ARG A 5 0.72 24.15 -4.56
CA ARG A 5 -0.35 23.14 -4.71
C ARG A 5 0.19 21.84 -5.30
N TYR A 6 1.08 21.93 -6.30
CA TYR A 6 1.73 20.75 -6.87
C TYR A 6 2.62 20.01 -5.86
N TRP A 7 3.39 20.74 -5.05
CA TRP A 7 4.21 20.14 -3.99
C TRP A 7 3.36 19.44 -2.92
N LEU A 8 2.30 20.10 -2.43
CA LEU A 8 1.39 19.51 -1.46
C LEU A 8 0.64 18.29 -2.03
N PHE A 9 0.27 18.34 -3.31
CA PHE A 9 -0.36 17.22 -4.00
C PHE A 9 0.59 16.03 -4.15
N GLY A 10 1.84 16.28 -4.55
CA GLY A 10 2.88 15.25 -4.63
C GLY A 10 3.17 14.60 -3.27
N LEU A 11 3.25 15.40 -2.20
CA LEU A 11 3.44 14.90 -0.84
C LEU A 11 2.26 14.03 -0.39
N ARG A 12 1.03 14.47 -0.67
CA ARG A 12 -0.19 13.70 -0.38
C ARG A 12 -0.17 12.37 -1.12
N ILE A 13 0.18 12.34 -2.40
CA ILE A 13 0.34 11.11 -3.18
C ILE A 13 1.36 10.19 -2.51
N ALA A 14 2.58 10.69 -2.24
CA ALA A 14 3.64 9.88 -1.65
C ALA A 14 3.22 9.25 -0.32
N GLY A 15 2.59 10.04 0.58
CA GLY A 15 2.07 9.54 1.85
C GLY A 15 0.96 8.50 1.67
N ASP A 16 0.02 8.75 0.75
CA ASP A 16 -1.09 7.84 0.48
C ASP A 16 -0.63 6.49 -0.05
N PHE A 17 0.31 6.49 -1.01
CA PHE A 17 0.87 5.26 -1.57
C PHE A 17 1.73 4.52 -0.54
N GLY A 18 2.53 5.25 0.24
CA GLY A 18 3.32 4.69 1.34
C GLY A 18 2.46 3.94 2.36
N ILE A 19 1.38 4.56 2.84
CA ILE A 19 0.44 3.91 3.78
C ILE A 19 -0.27 2.72 3.12
N THR A 20 -0.69 2.86 1.86
CA THR A 20 -1.40 1.79 1.13
C THR A 20 -0.52 0.56 0.92
N LEU A 21 0.80 0.72 0.83
CA LEU A 21 1.77 -0.38 0.77
C LEU A 21 2.07 -0.94 2.17
N ALA A 22 2.47 -0.06 3.09
CA ALA A 22 2.98 -0.47 4.40
C ALA A 22 1.91 -1.16 5.26
N LEU A 23 0.67 -0.65 5.25
CA LEU A 23 -0.39 -1.14 6.11
C LEU A 23 -0.72 -2.63 5.86
N PRO A 24 -1.10 -3.07 4.65
CA PRO A 24 -1.39 -4.48 4.39
C PRO A 24 -0.16 -5.38 4.57
N VAL A 25 1.03 -4.93 4.19
CA VAL A 25 2.27 -5.73 4.34
C VAL A 25 2.56 -5.98 5.82
N VAL A 26 2.56 -4.94 6.64
CA VAL A 26 2.84 -5.07 8.08
C VAL A 26 1.78 -5.94 8.77
N ILE A 27 0.49 -5.70 8.49
CA ILE A 27 -0.60 -6.45 9.11
C ILE A 27 -0.53 -7.93 8.73
N LEU A 28 -0.45 -8.25 7.43
CA LEU A 28 -0.50 -9.62 6.96
C LEU A 28 0.78 -10.39 7.26
N ALA A 29 1.95 -9.76 7.17
CA ALA A 29 3.21 -10.40 7.55
C ALA A 29 3.27 -10.66 9.06
N TYR A 30 2.81 -9.72 9.89
CA TYR A 30 2.76 -9.91 11.34
C TYR A 30 1.77 -11.02 11.73
N LEU A 31 0.57 -11.04 11.13
CA LEU A 31 -0.40 -12.10 11.33
C LEU A 31 0.13 -13.46 10.87
N GLY A 32 0.74 -13.52 9.67
CA GLY A 32 1.36 -14.73 9.13
C GLY A 32 2.43 -15.28 10.05
N LYS A 33 3.36 -14.41 10.52
CA LYS A 33 4.39 -14.80 11.50
C LYS A 33 3.80 -15.35 12.79
N ARG A 34 2.75 -14.70 13.33
CA ARG A 34 2.12 -15.12 14.58
C ARG A 34 1.41 -16.45 14.42
N LEU A 35 0.78 -16.70 13.27
CA LEU A 35 0.13 -17.96 12.97
C LEU A 35 1.17 -19.07 12.78
N ASP A 36 2.24 -18.81 12.04
CA ASP A 36 3.35 -19.77 11.88
C ASP A 36 3.92 -20.19 13.24
N ALA A 37 4.18 -19.22 14.11
CA ALA A 37 4.67 -19.49 15.47
C ALA A 37 3.65 -20.25 16.35
N ARG A 38 2.34 -20.14 16.08
CA ARG A 38 1.30 -20.82 16.85
C ARG A 38 1.09 -22.26 16.39
N PHE A 39 1.26 -22.53 15.10
CA PHE A 39 1.03 -23.85 14.50
C PHE A 39 2.33 -24.66 14.30
N ASP A 40 3.47 -24.10 14.73
CA ASP A 40 4.82 -24.68 14.53
C ASP A 40 5.08 -25.01 13.03
N THR A 41 4.47 -24.21 12.15
CA THR A 41 4.64 -24.37 10.71
C THR A 41 5.91 -23.64 10.27
N ALA A 42 6.62 -24.24 9.32
CA ALA A 42 7.59 -23.52 8.49
C ALA A 42 6.94 -22.24 7.91
N PRO A 43 7.70 -21.19 7.52
CA PRO A 43 7.21 -19.82 7.30
C PRO A 43 6.29 -19.61 6.06
N TRP A 44 5.44 -20.58 5.76
CA TRP A 44 4.48 -20.59 4.67
C TRP A 44 3.34 -19.60 4.90
N LEU A 45 2.87 -19.38 6.15
CA LEU A 45 1.81 -18.40 6.41
C LEU A 45 2.33 -16.98 6.29
N LEU A 46 3.58 -16.73 6.66
CA LEU A 46 4.26 -15.47 6.40
C LEU A 46 4.40 -15.21 4.89
N ILE A 47 4.87 -16.19 4.11
CA ILE A 47 5.04 -16.03 2.66
C ILE A 47 3.69 -15.77 1.98
N THR A 48 2.67 -16.56 2.30
CA THR A 48 1.33 -16.38 1.74
C THR A 48 0.71 -15.05 2.18
N GLY A 49 0.89 -14.64 3.43
CA GLY A 49 0.50 -13.32 3.91
C GLY A 49 1.17 -12.18 3.13
N PHE A 50 2.46 -12.33 2.80
CA PHE A 50 3.19 -11.35 2.01
C PHE A 50 2.70 -11.28 0.56
N VAL A 51 2.43 -12.43 -0.07
CA VAL A 51 1.86 -12.49 -1.43
C VAL A 51 0.47 -11.86 -1.46
N LEU A 52 -0.39 -12.16 -0.48
CA LEU A 52 -1.71 -11.54 -0.34
C LEU A 52 -1.61 -10.03 -0.12
N ALA A 53 -0.63 -9.57 0.67
CA ALA A 53 -0.37 -8.15 0.87
C ALA A 53 0.06 -7.46 -0.43
N ALA A 54 0.96 -8.06 -1.19
CA ALA A 54 1.41 -7.54 -2.47
C ALA A 54 0.25 -7.45 -3.47
N PHE A 55 -0.60 -8.49 -3.53
CA PHE A 55 -1.75 -8.52 -4.42
C PHE A 55 -2.79 -7.46 -4.04
N THR A 56 -3.12 -7.36 -2.76
CA THR A 56 -4.10 -6.40 -2.23
C THR A 56 -3.62 -4.97 -2.41
N SER A 57 -2.37 -4.68 -2.04
CA SER A 57 -1.78 -3.36 -2.23
C SER A 57 -1.67 -2.99 -3.71
N GLY A 58 -1.28 -3.93 -4.59
CA GLY A 58 -1.25 -3.71 -6.04
C GLY A 58 -2.61 -3.27 -6.62
N MET A 59 -3.70 -3.94 -6.22
CA MET A 59 -5.05 -3.53 -6.63
C MET A 59 -5.43 -2.14 -6.13
N LEU A 60 -5.11 -1.83 -4.87
CA LEU A 60 -5.42 -0.51 -4.28
C LEU A 60 -4.62 0.61 -4.95
N ILE A 61 -3.35 0.36 -5.23
CA ILE A 61 -2.44 1.26 -5.95
C ILE A 61 -2.97 1.56 -7.34
N TYR A 62 -3.40 0.54 -8.10
CA TYR A 62 -3.96 0.74 -9.44
C TYR A 62 -5.19 1.67 -9.41
N ARG A 63 -6.10 1.44 -8.47
CA ARG A 63 -7.29 2.28 -8.28
C ARG A 63 -6.91 3.72 -7.87
N LYS A 64 -5.98 3.88 -6.94
CA LYS A 64 -5.49 5.20 -6.49
C LYS A 64 -4.75 5.95 -7.59
N ALA A 65 -3.91 5.28 -8.36
CA ALA A 65 -3.17 5.89 -9.48
C ALA A 65 -4.12 6.48 -10.51
N LYS A 66 -5.18 5.75 -10.89
CA LYS A 66 -6.20 6.26 -11.82
C LYS A 66 -6.96 7.46 -11.25
N ARG A 67 -7.23 7.48 -9.94
CA ARG A 67 -7.86 8.61 -9.26
C ARG A 67 -6.95 9.84 -9.24
N TYR A 68 -5.70 9.69 -8.82
CA TYR A 68 -4.74 10.79 -8.76
C TYR A 68 -4.41 11.36 -10.13
N GLY A 69 -4.39 10.52 -11.18
CA GLY A 69 -4.27 10.99 -12.56
C GLY A 69 -5.41 11.94 -12.97
N LYS A 70 -6.65 11.66 -12.55
CA LYS A 70 -7.79 12.55 -12.78
C LYS A 70 -7.69 13.84 -11.96
N GLU A 71 -7.34 13.75 -10.68
CA GLU A 71 -7.15 14.92 -9.81
C GLU A 71 -6.04 15.85 -10.33
N TYR A 72 -4.97 15.30 -10.91
CA TYR A 72 -3.90 16.08 -11.53
C TYR A 72 -4.36 16.85 -12.76
N GLN A 73 -5.20 16.25 -13.62
CA GLN A 73 -5.75 16.94 -14.80
C GLN A 73 -6.69 18.10 -14.44
N GLN A 74 -7.26 18.10 -13.23
CA GLN A 74 -8.10 19.19 -12.70
C GLN A 74 -7.28 20.32 -12.06
N LEU A 75 -6.00 20.07 -11.74
CA LEU A 75 -5.06 21.07 -11.23
C LEU A 75 -4.34 21.84 -12.35
N LYS A 76 -4.32 21.25 -13.56
CA LYS A 76 -3.83 21.86 -14.79
C LYS A 76 -4.82 22.89 -15.33
#